data_AF-F7RUG0-F1
#
_entry.id   AF-F7RUG0-F1
#
_cell.length_a   1.000
_cell.length_b   1.000
_cell.length_c   1.000
_cell.angle_alpha   90.00
_cell.angle_beta   90.00
_cell.angle_gamma   90.00
#
_symmetry.space_group_name_H-M   'P 1'
#
loop_
_entity.id
_entity.type
_entity.pdbx_description
1 polymer ?
#
loop_
_entity_poly.entity_id
_entity_poly.type
_entity_poly.pdbx_seq_one_letter_code
_entity_poly.pdbx_strand_id
1 'polypeptide(L)'
;MYIGAVAKQTGLSIKAIRLYEEWGLIRAPLRKGRYRTYDTTDINQLLLIKEAKTLGIKLSQLKALSTEGDQAIQLESVQQFLLSIKADFQRQIIELEDKLVRLDVCIHGLESCESPA
;
A
#
# COMPACT_ATOMS: atom_id res chain seq x y z
N MET A 1 17.07 -5.52 -16.63
CA MET A 1 17.19 -6.60 -15.63
C MET A 1 16.08 -7.64 -15.82
N TYR A 2 16.30 -8.93 -15.57
CA TYR A 2 15.26 -9.97 -15.71
C TYR A 2 14.39 -10.12 -14.47
N ILE A 3 13.17 -10.66 -14.64
CA ILE A 3 12.16 -10.77 -13.57
C ILE A 3 12.66 -11.46 -12.29
N GLY A 4 13.54 -12.46 -12.41
CA GLY A 4 14.12 -13.15 -11.24
C GLY A 4 15.03 -12.24 -10.41
N ALA A 5 15.83 -11.40 -11.07
CA ALA A 5 16.67 -10.41 -10.38
C ALA A 5 15.83 -9.27 -9.80
N VAL A 6 14.76 -8.84 -10.49
CA VAL A 6 13.80 -7.86 -9.96
C VAL A 6 13.11 -8.38 -8.70
N ALA A 7 12.66 -9.63 -8.70
CA ALA A 7 12.05 -10.26 -7.54
C ALA A 7 12.99 -10.26 -6.33
N LYS A 8 14.28 -10.61 -6.53
CA LYS A 8 15.28 -10.56 -5.46
C LYS A 8 15.53 -9.14 -4.94
N GLN A 9 15.68 -8.17 -5.84
CA GLN A 9 15.98 -6.79 -5.45
C GLN A 9 14.81 -6.10 -4.74
N THR A 10 13.59 -6.32 -5.23
CA THR A 10 12.38 -5.71 -4.65
C THR A 10 11.87 -6.48 -3.44
N GLY A 11 12.20 -7.77 -3.32
CA GLY A 11 11.60 -8.70 -2.35
C GLY A 11 10.15 -9.08 -2.70
N LEU A 12 9.67 -8.75 -3.90
CA LEU A 12 8.37 -9.16 -4.40
C LEU A 12 8.45 -10.56 -5.03
N SER A 13 7.36 -11.31 -4.94
CA SER A 13 7.26 -12.56 -5.70
C SER A 13 7.14 -12.28 -7.20
N ILE A 14 7.65 -13.19 -8.02
CA ILE A 14 7.48 -13.15 -9.48
C ILE A 14 6.00 -13.07 -9.86
N LYS A 15 5.12 -13.75 -9.11
CA LYS A 15 3.67 -13.72 -9.31
C LYS A 15 3.10 -12.32 -9.05
N ALA A 16 3.55 -11.63 -8.01
CA ALA A 16 3.12 -10.26 -7.71
C ALA A 16 3.56 -9.29 -8.81
N ILE A 17 4.81 -9.39 -9.28
CA ILE A 17 5.32 -8.53 -10.36
C ILE A 17 4.47 -8.71 -11.62
N ARG A 18 4.16 -9.95 -12.03
CA ARG A 18 3.30 -10.22 -13.19
C ARG A 18 1.87 -9.69 -12.99
N LEU A 19 1.32 -9.81 -11.78
CA LEU A 19 0.00 -9.29 -11.46
C LEU A 19 -0.03 -7.75 -11.60
N TYR A 20 1.02 -7.07 -11.15
CA TYR A 20 1.11 -5.61 -11.27
C TYR A 20 1.27 -5.16 -12.72
N GLU A 21 1.99 -5.93 -13.56
CA GLU A 21 1.99 -5.72 -15.02
C GLU A 21 0.58 -5.85 -15.60
N GLU A 22 -0.12 -6.94 -15.28
CA GLU A 22 -1.46 -7.24 -15.80
C GLU A 22 -2.49 -6.18 -15.40
N TRP A 23 -2.33 -5.59 -14.22
CA TRP A 23 -3.21 -4.53 -13.73
C TRP A 23 -2.83 -3.13 -14.22
N GLY A 24 -1.75 -3.00 -14.98
CA GLY A 24 -1.24 -1.74 -15.49
C GLY A 24 -0.60 -0.85 -14.42
N LEU A 25 -0.21 -1.42 -13.27
CA LEU A 25 0.44 -0.69 -12.18
C LEU A 25 1.93 -0.44 -12.44
N ILE A 26 2.51 -1.17 -13.38
CA ILE A 26 3.81 -0.87 -13.97
C ILE A 26 3.65 -0.93 -15.49
N ARG A 27 4.43 -0.15 -16.22
CA ARG A 27 4.42 -0.18 -17.67
C ARG A 27 4.79 -1.57 -18.19
N ALA A 28 4.31 -1.90 -19.40
CA ALA A 28 4.64 -3.17 -20.03
C ALA A 28 6.16 -3.28 -20.24
N PRO A 29 6.84 -4.32 -19.69
CA PRO A 29 8.28 -4.42 -19.75
C PRO A 29 8.75 -4.70 -21.18
N LEU A 30 9.87 -4.07 -21.55
CA LEU A 30 10.55 -4.33 -22.82
C LEU A 30 10.93 -5.80 -22.91
N ARG A 31 11.00 -6.34 -24.13
CA ARG A 31 11.42 -7.73 -24.37
C ARG A 31 12.79 -7.77 -25.01
N LYS A 32 13.67 -8.60 -24.45
CA LYS A 32 14.94 -9.00 -25.08
C LYS A 32 14.82 -10.46 -25.49
N GLY A 33 14.43 -10.68 -26.74
CA GLY A 33 14.05 -12.00 -27.25
C GLY A 33 12.78 -12.53 -26.55
N ARG A 34 12.86 -13.72 -25.93
CA ARG A 34 11.75 -14.33 -25.19
C ARG A 34 11.59 -13.80 -23.75
N TYR A 35 12.54 -13.01 -23.26
CA TYR A 35 12.58 -12.60 -21.85
C TYR A 35 12.10 -11.16 -21.67
N ARG A 36 11.28 -10.94 -20.62
CA ARG A 36 10.92 -9.61 -20.14
C ARG A 36 12.10 -8.96 -19.43
N THR A 37 12.33 -7.69 -19.71
CA THR A 37 13.37 -6.86 -19.08
C THR A 37 12.75 -5.62 -18.46
N TYR A 38 13.19 -5.34 -17.25
CA TYR A 38 12.77 -4.21 -16.41
C TYR A 38 13.96 -3.28 -16.23
N ASP A 39 13.73 -1.98 -16.27
CA ASP A 39 14.76 -0.99 -15.96
C ASP A 39 14.60 -0.43 -14.54
N THR A 40 15.37 0.60 -14.22
CA THR A 40 15.33 1.27 -12.91
C THR A 40 14.00 1.93 -12.60
N THR A 41 13.30 2.48 -13.60
CA THR A 41 11.98 3.09 -13.39
C THR A 41 10.94 2.05 -12.99
N ASP A 42 10.96 0.87 -13.64
CA ASP A 42 10.09 -0.25 -13.27
C ASP A 42 10.34 -0.71 -11.83
N ILE A 43 11.62 -0.81 -11.43
CA ILE A 43 12.02 -1.26 -10.09
C ILE A 43 11.56 -0.25 -9.03
N ASN A 44 11.75 1.04 -9.26
CA ASN A 44 11.34 2.08 -8.32
C ASN A 44 9.82 2.08 -8.12
N GLN A 45 9.06 1.89 -9.19
CA GLN A 45 7.59 1.78 -9.13
C GLN A 45 7.15 0.53 -8.36
N LEU A 46 7.83 -0.61 -8.55
CA LEU A 46 7.59 -1.83 -7.78
C LEU A 46 7.89 -1.67 -6.29
N LEU A 47 8.95 -0.94 -5.93
CA LEU A 47 9.28 -0.62 -4.53
C LEU A 47 8.21 0.28 -3.91
N LEU A 48 7.73 1.29 -4.63
CA LEU A 48 6.64 2.14 -4.18
C LEU A 48 5.34 1.35 -3.93
N ILE A 49 4.98 0.45 -4.85
CA ILE A 49 3.81 -0.43 -4.70
C ILE A 49 3.98 -1.33 -3.46
N LYS A 50 5.18 -1.84 -3.23
CA LYS A 50 5.49 -2.65 -2.04
C LYS A 50 5.29 -1.85 -0.76
N GLU A 51 5.87 -0.66 -0.66
CA GLU A 51 5.72 0.22 0.51
C GLU A 51 4.26 0.59 0.74
N ALA A 52 3.53 0.94 -0.32
CA ALA A 52 2.12 1.25 -0.21
C ALA A 52 1.30 0.06 0.34
N LYS A 53 1.59 -1.17 -0.11
CA LYS A 53 0.96 -2.37 0.47
C LYS A 53 1.34 -2.60 1.93
N THR A 54 2.57 -2.31 2.34
CA THR A 54 2.96 -2.43 3.77
C THR A 54 2.21 -1.45 4.65
N LEU A 55 1.80 -0.30 4.10
CA LEU A 55 0.94 0.66 4.79
C LEU A 55 -0.54 0.26 4.78
N GLY A 56 -0.93 -0.86 4.16
CA GLY A 56 -2.33 -1.28 4.07
C GLY A 56 -3.13 -0.58 2.98
N ILE A 57 -2.47 0.16 2.08
CA ILE A 57 -3.13 0.84 0.96
C ILE A 57 -3.63 -0.22 -0.04
N LYS A 58 -4.87 -0.04 -0.53
CA LYS A 58 -5.46 -0.96 -1.50
C LYS A 58 -4.86 -0.73 -2.88
N LEU A 59 -4.54 -1.81 -3.58
CA LEU A 59 -4.00 -1.77 -4.94
C LEU A 59 -4.92 -1.05 -5.94
N SER A 60 -6.24 -1.06 -5.72
CA SER A 60 -7.20 -0.31 -6.51
C SER A 60 -6.99 1.21 -6.44
N GLN A 61 -6.53 1.70 -5.29
CA GLN A 61 -6.26 3.12 -5.09
C GLN A 61 -4.95 3.54 -5.79
N LEU A 62 -3.92 2.67 -5.78
CA LEU A 62 -2.70 2.90 -6.56
C LEU A 62 -2.96 2.92 -8.06
N LYS A 63 -3.91 2.12 -8.55
CA LYS A 63 -4.28 2.11 -9.97
C LYS A 63 -4.86 3.45 -10.43
N ALA A 64 -5.61 4.13 -9.57
CA ALA A 64 -6.17 5.45 -9.87
C ALA A 64 -5.08 6.53 -10.05
N LEU A 65 -3.86 6.29 -9.55
CA LEU A 65 -2.72 7.19 -9.75
C LEU A 65 -1.95 6.90 -11.03
N SER A 66 -2.10 5.70 -11.59
CA SER A 66 -1.33 5.22 -12.74
C SER A 66 -1.96 5.60 -14.09
N THR A 67 -3.03 6.39 -14.11
CA THR A 67 -3.65 6.88 -15.34
C THR A 67 -2.72 7.82 -16.09
N GLU A 68 -2.47 7.48 -17.35
CA GLU A 68 -1.62 8.18 -18.31
C GLU A 68 -2.01 9.68 -18.41
N GLY A 69 -1.16 10.57 -17.89
CA GLY A 69 -1.32 12.02 -17.94
C GLY A 69 -0.03 12.74 -17.55
N ASP A 70 0.14 14.02 -17.88
CA ASP A 70 1.38 14.78 -17.66
C ASP A 70 2.02 14.59 -16.27
N GLN A 71 3.34 14.42 -16.22
CA GLN A 71 4.12 14.13 -15.00
C GLN A 71 3.89 15.14 -13.86
N ALA A 72 3.58 16.41 -14.18
CA ALA A 72 3.28 17.43 -13.19
C ALA A 72 1.90 17.24 -12.53
N ILE A 73 0.88 16.83 -13.30
CA ILE A 73 -0.48 16.55 -12.82
C ILE A 73 -0.48 15.26 -11.97
N GLN A 74 0.41 14.32 -12.29
CA GLN A 74 0.60 13.10 -11.51
C GLN A 74 1.15 13.37 -10.10
N LEU A 75 2.11 14.29 -9.94
CA LEU A 75 2.73 14.54 -8.63
C LEU A 75 1.74 15.15 -7.62
N GLU A 76 0.95 16.12 -8.06
CA GLU A 76 -0.09 16.73 -7.21
C GLU A 76 -1.18 15.71 -6.85
N SER A 77 -1.60 14.89 -7.82
CA SER A 77 -2.60 13.82 -7.59
C SER A 77 -2.08 12.75 -6.61
N VAL A 78 -0.80 12.38 -6.71
CA VAL A 78 -0.15 11.45 -5.77
C VAL A 78 -0.05 12.08 -4.37
N GLN A 79 0.31 13.35 -4.27
CA GLN A 79 0.37 14.04 -2.98
C GLN A 79 -1.00 14.10 -2.30
N GLN A 80 -2.05 14.48 -3.03
CA GLN A 80 -3.42 14.49 -2.51
C GLN A 80 -3.87 13.11 -2.05
N PHE A 81 -3.50 12.07 -2.79
CA PHE A 81 -3.78 10.70 -2.42
C PHE A 81 -3.04 10.25 -1.15
N LEU A 82 -1.76 10.60 -1.00
CA LEU A 82 -1.01 10.30 0.23
C LEU A 82 -1.60 11.05 1.43
N LEU A 83 -2.06 12.29 1.25
CA LEU A 83 -2.75 13.06 2.29
C LEU A 83 -4.09 12.44 2.68
N SER A 84 -4.86 11.90 1.72
CA SER A 84 -6.13 11.22 2.05
C SER A 84 -5.89 9.93 2.82
N ILE A 85 -4.88 9.15 2.47
CA ILE A 85 -4.46 7.97 3.26
C ILE A 85 -4.07 8.37 4.67
N LYS A 86 -3.27 9.43 4.82
CA LYS A 86 -2.87 9.93 6.15
C LYS A 86 -4.10 10.29 6.97
N ALA A 87 -5.07 10.98 6.39
CA ALA A 87 -6.31 11.35 7.06
C ALA A 87 -7.14 10.11 7.46
N ASP A 88 -7.17 9.07 6.61
CA ASP A 88 -7.83 7.80 6.93
C ASP A 88 -7.21 7.09 8.13
N PHE A 89 -5.88 7.07 8.21
CA PHE A 89 -5.18 6.50 9.37
C PHE A 89 -5.41 7.32 10.63
N GLN A 90 -5.40 8.64 10.54
CA GLN A 90 -5.71 9.51 11.69
C GLN A 90 -7.13 9.26 12.21
N ARG A 91 -8.11 9.05 11.33
CA ARG A 91 -9.48 8.68 11.73
C ARG A 91 -9.53 7.33 12.42
N GLN A 92 -8.82 6.32 11.89
CA GLN A 92 -8.76 5.00 12.51
C GLN A 92 -8.09 5.02 13.89
N ILE A 93 -7.05 5.82 14.08
CA ILE A 93 -6.39 6.01 15.38
C ILE A 93 -7.42 6.52 16.39
N ILE A 94 -8.13 7.61 16.07
CA ILE A 94 -9.14 8.20 16.96
C ILE A 94 -10.24 7.18 17.30
N GLU A 95 -10.71 6.43 16.32
CA GLU A 95 -11.74 5.41 16.54
C GLU A 95 -11.25 4.26 17.43
N LEU A 96 -10.01 3.82 17.25
CA LEU A 96 -9.42 2.77 18.08
C LEU A 96 -9.14 3.27 19.50
N GLU A 97 -8.68 4.50 19.66
CA GLU A 97 -8.51 5.14 20.97
C GLU A 97 -9.84 5.24 21.73
N ASP A 98 -10.94 5.64 21.07
CA ASP A 98 -12.27 5.66 21.71
C ASP A 98 -12.72 4.26 22.15
N LYS A 99 -12.46 3.23 21.32
CA LYS A 99 -12.76 1.84 21.68
C LYS A 99 -11.95 1.36 22.88
N LEU A 100 -10.68 1.75 22.98
CA LEU A 100 -9.84 1.44 24.13
C LEU A 100 -10.39 2.08 25.40
N VAL A 101 -10.77 3.36 25.35
CA VAL A 101 -11.40 4.04 26.49
C VAL A 101 -12.67 3.33 26.95
N ARG A 102 -13.53 2.88 26.02
CA ARG A 102 -14.73 2.10 26.37
C ARG A 102 -14.40 0.76 27.02
N LEU A 103 -13.39 0.05 26.50
CA LEU A 103 -12.92 -1.20 27.08
C LEU A 103 -12.38 -0.98 28.49
N ASP A 104 -11.61 0.08 28.73
CA ASP A 104 -11.09 0.42 30.05
C ASP A 104 -12.24 0.64 31.05
N VAL A 105 -13.30 1.36 30.65
CA VAL A 105 -14.50 1.54 31.49
C VAL A 105 -15.18 0.19 31.77
N CYS A 106 -15.31 -0.68 30.78
CA CYS A 106 -15.88 -2.02 30.98
C CYS A 106 -15.04 -2.87 31.95
N ILE A 107 -13.70 -2.83 31.82
CA ILE A 107 -12.79 -3.58 32.71
C ILE A 107 -12.94 -3.10 34.15
N HIS A 108 -12.88 -1.78 34.40
CA HIS A 108 -13.09 -1.22 35.74
C HIS A 108 -14.51 -1.51 36.28
N GLY A 109 -15.51 -1.57 35.40
CA GLY A 109 -16.89 -1.95 35.75
C GLY A 109 -17.05 -3.40 36.19
N LEU A 110 -16.21 -4.31 35.68
CA LEU A 110 -16.19 -5.72 36.10
C LEU A 110 -15.50 -5.88 37.46
N GLU A 111 -14.40 -5.15 37.69
CA GLU A 111 -13.70 -5.14 38.99
C GLU A 111 -14.56 -4.56 40.12
N SER A 112 -15.48 -3.64 39.81
CA SER A 112 -16.43 -3.08 40.77
C SER A 112 -17.67 -3.95 41.03
N CYS A 113 -17.91 -5.00 40.23
CA CYS A 113 -18.98 -5.98 40.44
C CYS A 113 -18.56 -7.19 41.30
N GLU A 114 -17.26 -7.42 41.52
CA GLU A 114 -16.75 -8.60 42.25
C GLU A 114 -16.78 -8.47 43.80
N SER A 115 -17.63 -7.61 44.36
CA SER A 115 -17.82 -7.57 45.82
C SER A 115 -19.28 -7.40 46.25
N PRO A 116 -19.98 -8.51 46.49
CA PRO A 116 -20.91 -8.63 47.60
C PRO A 116 -20.31 -9.55 48.68
N ALA A 117 -20.10 -8.98 49.87
CA ALA A 117 -19.94 -9.73 51.10
C ALA A 117 -21.26 -10.41 51.51
#